data_AF-A0A958U6G0-F1
#
_entry.id   AF-A0A958U6G0-F1
#
_cell.length_a   1.000
_cell.length_b   1.000
_cell.length_c   1.000
_cell.angle_alpha   90.00
_cell.angle_beta   90.00
_cell.angle_gamma   90.00
#
_symmetry.space_group_name_H-M   'P 1'
#
loop_
_entity.id
_entity.type
_entity.pdbx_description
1 polymer ?
#
loop_
_entity_poly.entity_id
_entity_poly.type
_entity_poly.pdbx_seq_one_letter_code
_entity_poly.pdbx_strand_id
1 'polypeptide(L)'
;MAYLPNILFIVILVFGIGYFTKNVRKIIRNIKLGQPVDASDNKGQRWNNVIRIALGQTKMVVRPVPGLLHLIVYLGFIIINIEVLEIIIDGVFGTHRIFSSLGGFYGFLIASFEILAVLVFVSVIVFWLRRNILKLQRFWKPEMKGWPKNDGNFILYFEMILMTLFLVMNATDVHFQEMNNGNIISKYITGWFSNTSSGTLHIIERTAWWLHIVGILIFLNYLYFSKHLHIILAFPNVYYGSVQPKGKFKNLQSVTNEVKLMLDPSADPYAAPPEGTETPAKFGASDVMDLTTTQLLNAYTCTECGRCTSECPANQTGKKLSPRKIMMDTRDRLEEVGKQLDKKGA
;
A
#
# COMPACT_ATOMS: atom_id res chain seq x y z
N MET A 1 -35.89 15.88 0.03
CA MET A 1 -35.30 15.43 -1.25
C MET A 1 -33.98 16.13 -1.57
N ALA A 2 -33.84 17.46 -1.34
CA ALA A 2 -32.62 18.21 -1.67
C ALA A 2 -31.32 17.71 -1.00
N TYR A 3 -31.39 17.20 0.23
CA TYR A 3 -30.21 16.72 0.97
C TYR A 3 -29.99 15.20 0.90
N LEU A 4 -30.84 14.47 0.16
CA LEU A 4 -30.74 13.00 0.11
C LEU A 4 -29.38 12.52 -0.44
N PRO A 5 -28.82 13.11 -1.53
CA PRO A 5 -27.51 12.73 -2.04
C PRO A 5 -26.39 12.99 -1.02
N ASN A 6 -26.42 14.12 -0.30
CA ASN A 6 -25.44 14.47 0.72
C ASN A 6 -25.49 13.51 1.93
N ILE A 7 -26.70 13.18 2.39
CA ILE A 7 -26.89 12.23 3.49
C ILE A 7 -26.34 10.86 3.08
N LEU A 8 -26.69 10.38 1.88
CA LEU A 8 -26.18 9.13 1.34
C LEU A 8 -24.64 9.15 1.25
N PHE A 9 -24.08 10.26 0.76
CA PHE A 9 -22.64 10.46 0.64
C PHE A 9 -21.95 10.35 2.00
N ILE A 10 -22.43 11.08 3.00
CA ILE A 10 -21.88 11.08 4.36
C ILE A 10 -21.96 9.70 4.98
N VAL A 11 -23.09 9.00 4.82
CA VAL A 11 -23.26 7.62 5.32
C VAL A 11 -22.21 6.71 4.71
N ILE A 12 -22.07 6.70 3.38
CA ILE A 12 -21.06 5.87 2.68
C ILE A 12 -19.64 6.23 3.12
N LEU A 13 -19.33 7.52 3.27
CA LEU A 13 -18.02 8.01 3.69
C LEU A 13 -17.68 7.55 5.12
N VAL A 14 -18.60 7.72 6.06
CA VAL A 14 -18.42 7.33 7.48
C VAL A 14 -18.26 5.81 7.59
N PHE A 15 -19.10 5.03 6.92
CA PHE A 15 -18.96 3.57 6.93
C PHE A 15 -17.66 3.11 6.25
N GLY A 16 -17.30 3.71 5.11
CA GLY A 16 -16.08 3.38 4.37
C GLY A 16 -14.82 3.66 5.18
N ILE A 17 -14.70 4.85 5.78
CA ILE A 17 -13.54 5.23 6.61
C ILE A 17 -13.54 4.48 7.95
N GLY A 18 -14.72 4.29 8.56
CA GLY A 18 -14.86 3.57 9.83
C GLY A 18 -14.42 2.11 9.71
N TYR A 19 -14.84 1.42 8.65
CA TYR A 19 -14.43 0.04 8.37
C TYR A 19 -12.91 -0.05 8.12
N PHE A 20 -12.36 0.86 7.32
CA PHE A 20 -10.93 0.94 7.05
C PHE A 20 -10.12 1.14 8.34
N THR A 21 -10.55 2.09 9.19
CA THR A 21 -9.88 2.40 10.45
C THR A 21 -9.89 1.20 11.40
N LYS A 22 -11.03 0.49 11.52
CA LYS A 22 -11.14 -0.74 12.33
C LYS A 22 -10.13 -1.79 11.86
N ASN A 23 -10.03 -1.99 10.55
CA ASN A 23 -9.13 -2.95 9.93
C ASN A 23 -7.64 -2.58 10.12
N VAL A 24 -7.26 -1.32 9.90
CA VAL A 24 -5.87 -0.86 10.18
C VAL A 24 -5.50 -1.07 11.65
N ARG A 25 -6.41 -0.82 12.60
CA ARG A 25 -6.16 -1.09 14.03
C ARG A 25 -5.86 -2.57 14.30
N LYS A 26 -6.51 -3.49 13.59
CA LYS A 26 -6.20 -4.94 13.69
C LYS A 26 -4.79 -5.26 13.21
N ILE A 27 -4.35 -4.69 12.08
CA ILE A 27 -2.96 -4.86 11.60
C ILE A 27 -1.98 -4.33 12.64
N ILE A 28 -2.21 -3.13 13.18
CA ILE A 28 -1.33 -2.55 14.20
C ILE A 28 -1.27 -3.44 15.43
N ARG A 29 -2.41 -3.94 15.92
CA ARG A 29 -2.46 -4.90 17.04
C ARG A 29 -1.64 -6.16 16.72
N ASN A 30 -1.86 -6.75 15.55
CA ASN A 30 -1.17 -7.97 15.14
C ASN A 30 0.36 -7.75 15.03
N ILE A 31 0.81 -6.62 14.46
CA ILE A 31 2.24 -6.27 14.42
C ILE A 31 2.83 -6.13 15.82
N LYS A 32 2.05 -5.62 16.77
CA LYS A 32 2.45 -5.46 18.18
C LYS A 32 2.47 -6.77 18.98
N LEU A 33 2.06 -7.90 18.41
CA LEU A 33 2.23 -9.21 19.04
C LEU A 33 3.69 -9.68 19.05
N GLY A 34 4.54 -9.09 18.19
CA GLY A 34 5.95 -9.41 18.13
C GLY A 34 6.75 -8.76 19.25
N GLN A 35 7.97 -9.26 19.45
CA GLN A 35 8.91 -8.74 20.43
C GLN A 35 9.28 -7.28 20.12
N PRO A 36 9.21 -6.36 21.10
CA PRO A 36 9.48 -4.95 20.88
C PRO A 36 10.93 -4.73 20.43
N VAL A 37 11.13 -3.82 19.49
CA VAL A 37 12.46 -3.41 19.02
C VAL A 37 12.66 -1.96 19.39
N ASP A 38 13.74 -1.69 20.13
CA ASP A 38 14.16 -0.32 20.35
C ASP A 38 14.68 0.30 19.04
N ALA A 39 14.07 1.40 18.65
CA ALA A 39 14.43 2.24 17.51
C ALA A 39 14.55 3.72 17.93
N SER A 40 14.83 3.98 19.20
CA SER A 40 15.06 5.32 19.75
C SER A 40 16.39 5.93 19.28
N ASP A 41 17.30 5.11 18.74
CA ASP A 41 18.60 5.49 18.22
C ASP A 41 18.53 6.14 16.82
N ASN A 42 19.53 6.98 16.49
CA ASN A 42 19.79 7.48 15.14
C ASN A 42 18.56 8.11 14.42
N LYS A 43 17.66 8.77 15.16
CA LYS A 43 16.39 9.30 14.65
C LYS A 43 16.54 10.16 13.39
N GLY A 44 17.56 11.01 13.33
CA GLY A 44 17.83 11.86 12.15
C GLY A 44 18.16 11.03 10.90
N GLN A 45 19.01 10.00 11.02
CA GLN A 45 19.33 9.10 9.92
C GLN A 45 18.10 8.29 9.46
N ARG A 46 17.26 7.84 10.40
CA ARG A 46 16.02 7.10 10.09
C ARG A 46 15.02 7.96 9.32
N TRP A 47 14.79 9.20 9.74
CA TRP A 47 13.93 10.13 8.99
C TRP A 47 14.51 10.49 7.62
N ASN A 48 15.82 10.71 7.52
CA ASN A 48 16.48 10.90 6.23
C ASN A 48 16.29 9.68 5.31
N ASN A 49 16.34 8.46 5.86
CA ASN A 49 16.03 7.25 5.11
C ASN A 49 14.57 7.23 4.62
N VAL A 50 13.60 7.63 5.45
CA VAL A 50 12.19 7.74 5.03
C VAL A 50 12.04 8.72 3.88
N ILE A 51 12.62 9.92 3.99
CA ILE A 51 12.56 10.93 2.93
C ILE A 51 13.23 10.42 1.65
N ARG A 52 14.43 9.87 1.73
CA ARG A 52 15.18 9.43 0.56
C ARG A 52 14.62 8.15 -0.08
N ILE A 53 14.13 7.20 0.70
CA ILE A 53 13.73 5.88 0.22
C ILE A 53 12.23 5.82 -0.05
N ALA A 54 11.39 6.23 0.90
CA ALA A 54 9.94 6.13 0.78
C ALA A 54 9.38 7.28 -0.06
N LEU A 55 9.71 8.54 0.26
CA LEU A 55 9.23 9.69 -0.53
C LEU A 55 10.00 9.83 -1.85
N GLY A 56 11.32 9.69 -1.81
CA GLY A 56 12.20 9.83 -2.98
C GLY A 56 12.29 8.61 -3.89
N GLN A 57 11.61 7.50 -3.58
CA GLN A 57 11.52 6.28 -4.41
C GLN A 57 12.88 5.71 -4.91
N THR A 58 14.00 6.01 -4.23
CA THR A 58 15.36 5.69 -4.70
C THR A 58 15.63 4.21 -4.94
N LYS A 59 14.90 3.30 -4.26
CA LYS A 59 15.03 1.84 -4.48
C LYS A 59 14.29 1.34 -5.73
N MET A 60 13.31 2.09 -6.23
CA MET A 60 12.47 1.65 -7.35
C MET A 60 13.16 1.85 -8.69
N VAL A 61 13.91 2.95 -8.83
CA VAL A 61 14.63 3.34 -10.06
C VAL A 61 15.81 2.44 -10.44
N VAL A 62 16.23 1.53 -9.54
CA VAL A 62 17.27 0.52 -9.82
C VAL A 62 16.94 -0.34 -11.05
N ARG A 63 15.64 -0.55 -11.34
CA ARG A 63 15.19 -1.13 -12.60
C ARG A 63 14.43 -0.03 -13.36
N PRO A 64 15.00 0.57 -14.42
CA PRO A 64 14.52 1.84 -14.97
C PRO A 64 13.08 1.76 -15.46
N VAL A 65 12.72 0.73 -16.22
CA VAL A 65 11.36 0.57 -16.77
C VAL A 65 10.28 0.47 -15.67
N PRO A 66 10.29 -0.53 -14.74
CA PRO A 66 9.31 -0.56 -13.66
C PRO A 66 9.43 0.63 -12.70
N GLY A 67 10.62 1.23 -12.55
CA GLY A 67 10.85 2.40 -11.71
C GLY A 67 10.13 3.64 -12.24
N LEU A 68 10.27 3.93 -13.53
CA LEU A 68 9.60 5.05 -14.20
C LEU A 68 8.08 4.91 -14.16
N LEU A 69 7.56 3.74 -14.55
CA LEU A 69 6.13 3.46 -14.53
C LEU A 69 5.55 3.61 -13.10
N HIS A 70 6.28 3.14 -12.10
CA HIS A 70 5.84 3.28 -10.71
C HIS A 70 5.93 4.73 -10.23
N LEU A 71 6.92 5.49 -10.67
CA LEU A 71 7.02 6.91 -10.34
C LEU A 71 5.82 7.69 -10.89
N ILE A 72 5.39 7.40 -12.11
CA ILE A 72 4.18 7.98 -12.71
C ILE A 72 2.95 7.66 -11.85
N VAL A 73 2.75 6.38 -11.49
CA VAL A 73 1.62 5.95 -10.63
C VAL A 73 1.70 6.61 -9.25
N TYR A 74 2.88 6.72 -8.66
CA TYR A 74 3.11 7.36 -7.37
C TYR A 74 2.81 8.87 -7.40
N LEU A 75 3.31 9.59 -8.42
CA LEU A 75 3.04 11.02 -8.59
C LEU A 75 1.55 11.26 -8.87
N GLY A 76 0.95 10.45 -9.75
CA GLY A 76 -0.48 10.46 -10.00
C GLY A 76 -1.28 10.28 -8.72
N PHE A 77 -0.96 9.27 -7.91
CA PHE A 77 -1.60 9.06 -6.62
C PHE A 77 -1.48 10.27 -5.70
N ILE A 78 -0.28 10.81 -5.47
CA ILE A 78 -0.10 11.96 -4.56
C ILE A 78 -0.86 13.19 -5.04
N ILE A 79 -0.74 13.51 -6.32
CA ILE A 79 -1.26 14.77 -6.88
C ILE A 79 -2.79 14.71 -7.02
N ILE A 80 -3.34 13.59 -7.52
CA ILE A 80 -4.80 13.40 -7.69
C ILE A 80 -5.53 13.35 -6.33
N ASN A 81 -4.86 13.05 -5.21
CA ASN A 81 -5.50 13.13 -3.89
C ASN A 81 -6.02 14.55 -3.55
N ILE A 82 -5.44 15.60 -4.15
CA ILE A 82 -5.95 16.98 -4.02
C ILE A 82 -7.35 17.10 -4.66
N GLU A 83 -7.57 16.40 -5.78
CA GLU A 83 -8.88 16.34 -6.43
C GLU A 83 -9.87 15.47 -5.67
N VAL A 84 -9.41 14.36 -5.10
CA VAL A 84 -10.25 13.54 -4.20
C VAL A 84 -10.76 14.38 -3.03
N LEU A 85 -9.94 15.30 -2.51
CA LEU A 85 -10.39 16.25 -1.50
C LEU A 85 -11.51 17.16 -2.02
N GLU A 86 -11.40 17.69 -3.24
CA GLU A 86 -12.48 18.47 -3.88
C GLU A 86 -13.77 17.65 -4.00
N ILE A 87 -13.68 16.43 -4.54
CA ILE A 87 -14.81 15.50 -4.69
C ILE A 87 -15.49 15.22 -3.34
N ILE A 88 -14.71 15.05 -2.27
CA ILE A 88 -15.27 14.82 -0.93
C ILE A 88 -16.01 16.05 -0.43
N ILE A 89 -15.44 17.24 -0.59
CA ILE A 89 -16.08 18.50 -0.16
C ILE A 89 -17.37 18.71 -0.95
N ASP A 90 -17.33 18.53 -2.27
CA ASP A 90 -18.50 18.60 -3.14
C ASP A 90 -19.60 17.61 -2.75
N GLY A 91 -19.22 16.37 -2.41
CA GLY A 91 -20.17 15.37 -1.95
C GLY A 91 -20.82 15.69 -0.60
N VAL A 92 -20.05 16.28 0.34
CA VAL A 92 -20.56 16.66 1.67
C VAL A 92 -21.47 17.88 1.58
N PHE A 93 -21.04 18.93 0.89
CA PHE A 93 -21.74 20.22 0.87
C PHE A 93 -22.72 20.37 -0.30
N GLY A 94 -22.71 19.46 -1.27
CA GLY A 94 -23.56 19.53 -2.46
C GLY A 94 -23.10 20.62 -3.43
N THR A 95 -21.81 20.99 -3.36
CA THR A 95 -21.18 21.92 -4.28
C THR A 95 -20.70 21.20 -5.55
N HIS A 96 -20.27 21.97 -6.54
CA HIS A 96 -19.70 21.43 -7.77
C HIS A 96 -18.43 22.22 -8.10
N ARG A 97 -17.28 21.56 -8.04
CA ARG A 97 -15.94 22.13 -8.27
C ARG A 97 -15.70 23.36 -7.41
N ILE A 98 -15.79 23.21 -6.08
CA ILE A 98 -15.66 24.30 -5.12
C ILE A 98 -14.34 25.10 -5.28
N PHE A 99 -13.27 24.47 -5.77
CA PHE A 99 -11.98 25.14 -5.98
C PHE A 99 -11.87 25.87 -7.33
N SER A 100 -12.90 25.84 -8.18
CA SER A 100 -12.95 26.59 -9.45
C SER A 100 -12.71 28.10 -9.27
N SER A 101 -13.04 28.64 -8.09
CA SER A 101 -12.79 30.04 -7.70
C SER A 101 -11.29 30.44 -7.69
N LEU A 102 -10.36 29.48 -7.70
CA LEU A 102 -8.91 29.75 -7.77
C LEU A 102 -8.43 30.12 -9.19
N GLY A 103 -9.33 30.15 -10.19
CA GLY A 103 -9.03 30.67 -11.53
C GLY A 103 -7.95 29.88 -12.27
N GLY A 104 -6.88 30.56 -12.71
CA GLY A 104 -5.81 29.95 -13.50
C GLY A 104 -5.02 28.86 -12.76
N PHE A 105 -4.90 28.97 -11.43
CA PHE A 105 -4.24 27.94 -10.63
C PHE A 105 -5.06 26.63 -10.60
N TYR A 106 -6.39 26.75 -10.50
CA TYR A 106 -7.30 25.61 -10.63
C TYR A 106 -7.14 24.93 -12.00
N GLY A 107 -7.11 25.71 -13.09
CA GLY A 107 -6.89 25.19 -14.44
C GLY A 107 -5.58 24.40 -14.59
N PHE A 108 -4.49 24.93 -14.03
CA PHE A 108 -3.20 24.24 -13.99
C PHE A 108 -3.26 22.92 -13.23
N LEU A 109 -3.92 22.90 -12.06
CA LEU A 109 -4.09 21.69 -11.26
C LEU A 109 -4.91 20.63 -11.99
N ILE A 110 -6.09 20.99 -12.51
CA ILE A 110 -6.93 20.04 -13.25
C ILE A 110 -6.23 19.54 -14.51
N ALA A 111 -5.55 20.40 -15.26
CA ALA A 111 -4.76 19.97 -16.42
C ALA A 111 -3.69 18.94 -16.02
N SER A 112 -3.02 19.17 -14.89
CA SER A 112 -2.05 18.22 -14.35
C SER A 112 -2.69 16.89 -13.99
N PHE A 113 -3.89 16.90 -13.38
CA PHE A 113 -4.64 15.68 -13.05
C PHE A 113 -5.04 14.91 -14.30
N GLU A 114 -5.52 15.59 -15.34
CA GLU A 114 -5.91 14.96 -16.61
C GLU A 114 -4.73 14.27 -17.31
N ILE A 115 -3.58 14.95 -17.40
CA ILE A 115 -2.36 14.34 -17.96
C ILE A 115 -1.95 13.13 -17.12
N LEU A 116 -1.91 13.29 -15.80
CA LEU A 116 -1.50 12.22 -14.90
C LEU A 116 -2.46 11.03 -14.99
N ALA A 117 -3.77 11.24 -15.09
CA ALA A 117 -4.74 10.16 -15.23
C ALA A 117 -4.47 9.30 -16.47
N VAL A 118 -4.17 9.91 -17.62
CA VAL A 118 -3.79 9.18 -18.84
C VAL A 118 -2.46 8.46 -18.66
N LEU A 119 -1.44 9.13 -18.11
CA LEU A 119 -0.12 8.53 -17.89
C LEU A 119 -0.19 7.34 -16.92
N VAL A 120 -0.99 7.43 -15.87
CA VAL A 120 -1.28 6.36 -14.93
C VAL A 120 -1.99 5.22 -15.66
N PHE A 121 -3.06 5.50 -16.40
CA PHE A 121 -3.79 4.49 -17.16
C PHE A 121 -2.89 3.70 -18.11
N VAL A 122 -2.05 4.39 -18.89
CA VAL A 122 -1.05 3.76 -19.76
C VAL A 122 -0.03 2.95 -18.95
N SER A 123 0.46 3.48 -17.84
CA SER A 123 1.44 2.78 -16.99
C SER A 123 0.88 1.47 -16.42
N VAL A 124 -0.38 1.49 -16.00
CA VAL A 124 -1.10 0.34 -15.44
C VAL A 124 -1.38 -0.70 -16.52
N ILE A 125 -1.71 -0.30 -17.75
CA ILE A 125 -1.77 -1.20 -18.91
C ILE A 125 -0.41 -1.88 -19.13
N VAL A 126 0.70 -1.13 -19.13
CA VAL A 126 2.04 -1.71 -19.31
C VAL A 126 2.36 -2.68 -18.17
N PHE A 127 2.03 -2.37 -16.91
CA PHE A 127 2.18 -3.31 -15.81
C PHE A 127 1.34 -4.58 -15.99
N TRP A 128 0.11 -4.43 -16.45
CA TRP A 128 -0.79 -5.55 -16.73
C TRP A 128 -0.25 -6.46 -17.84
N LEU A 129 0.21 -5.88 -18.95
CA LEU A 129 0.84 -6.60 -20.06
C LEU A 129 2.09 -7.37 -19.59
N ARG A 130 2.96 -6.71 -18.82
CA ARG A 130 4.18 -7.33 -18.28
C ARG A 130 3.88 -8.50 -17.34
N ARG A 131 2.78 -8.43 -16.59
CA ARG A 131 2.38 -9.47 -15.65
C ARG A 131 1.69 -10.65 -16.35
N ASN A 132 0.73 -10.38 -17.22
CA ASN A 132 -0.19 -11.39 -17.76
C ASN A 132 0.22 -11.91 -19.15
N ILE A 133 0.80 -11.06 -20.00
CA ILE A 133 1.21 -11.42 -21.37
C ILE A 133 2.68 -11.85 -21.41
N LEU A 134 3.60 -11.00 -20.96
CA LEU A 134 5.05 -11.34 -20.97
C LEU A 134 5.43 -12.41 -19.94
N LYS A 135 4.55 -12.66 -18.97
CA LYS A 135 4.69 -13.71 -17.95
C LYS A 135 6.07 -13.76 -17.27
N LEU A 136 6.52 -12.62 -16.73
CA LEU A 136 7.80 -12.55 -16.02
C LEU A 136 7.94 -13.66 -14.97
N GLN A 137 8.98 -14.49 -15.07
CA GLN A 137 9.15 -15.72 -14.29
C GLN A 137 8.91 -15.54 -12.78
N ARG A 138 9.38 -14.44 -12.19
CA ARG A 138 9.19 -14.15 -10.75
C ARG A 138 7.71 -14.05 -10.31
N PHE A 139 6.80 -13.73 -11.22
CA PHE A 139 5.36 -13.67 -10.97
C PHE A 139 4.62 -14.98 -11.31
N TRP A 140 5.33 -15.96 -11.86
CA TRP A 140 4.79 -17.25 -12.31
C TRP A 140 5.49 -18.43 -11.61
N LYS A 141 5.94 -18.21 -10.37
CA LYS A 141 6.46 -19.25 -9.48
C LYS A 141 5.30 -19.96 -8.74
N PRO A 142 5.49 -21.20 -8.25
CA PRO A 142 4.42 -21.98 -7.61
C PRO A 142 3.70 -21.25 -6.47
N GLU A 143 4.42 -20.47 -5.66
CA GLU A 143 3.85 -19.71 -4.54
C GLU A 143 2.94 -18.55 -4.97
N MET A 144 2.95 -18.16 -6.25
CA MET A 144 2.10 -17.10 -6.78
C MET A 144 0.75 -17.61 -7.32
N LYS A 145 0.50 -18.94 -7.30
CA LYS A 145 -0.76 -19.51 -7.78
C LYS A 145 -1.94 -19.06 -6.90
N GLY A 146 -3.08 -18.76 -7.52
CA GLY A 146 -4.30 -18.35 -6.82
C GLY A 146 -4.31 -16.88 -6.42
N TRP A 147 -4.58 -16.61 -5.13
CA TRP A 147 -4.79 -15.27 -4.58
C TRP A 147 -3.67 -14.27 -4.87
N PRO A 148 -2.37 -14.57 -4.65
CA PRO A 148 -1.29 -13.61 -4.87
C PRO A 148 -1.23 -13.05 -6.30
N LYS A 149 -1.53 -13.88 -7.31
CA LYS A 149 -1.60 -13.44 -8.70
C LYS A 149 -2.83 -12.55 -8.93
N ASN A 150 -4.00 -13.01 -8.50
CA ASN A 150 -5.26 -12.31 -8.72
C ASN A 150 -5.31 -10.97 -8.00
N ASP A 151 -4.79 -10.88 -6.77
CA ASP A 151 -4.76 -9.66 -5.97
C ASP A 151 -4.12 -8.50 -6.75
N GLY A 152 -2.93 -8.72 -7.31
CA GLY A 152 -2.31 -7.66 -8.09
C GLY A 152 -2.88 -7.45 -9.49
N ASN A 153 -3.76 -8.31 -9.99
CA ASN A 153 -4.58 -8.01 -11.18
C ASN A 153 -5.78 -7.14 -10.80
N PHE A 154 -6.44 -7.44 -9.68
CA PHE A 154 -7.53 -6.63 -9.17
C PHE A 154 -7.11 -5.18 -8.92
N ILE A 155 -5.93 -4.95 -8.31
CA ILE A 155 -5.37 -3.59 -8.17
C ILE A 155 -5.31 -2.87 -9.52
N LEU A 156 -4.72 -3.51 -10.53
CA LEU A 156 -4.55 -2.89 -11.85
C LEU A 156 -5.92 -2.62 -12.51
N TYR A 157 -6.90 -3.51 -12.32
CA TYR A 157 -8.26 -3.30 -12.83
C TYR A 157 -8.98 -2.15 -12.11
N PHE A 158 -8.86 -2.05 -10.79
CA PHE A 158 -9.38 -0.92 -10.03
C PHE A 158 -8.77 0.39 -10.53
N GLU A 159 -7.45 0.47 -10.66
CA GLU A 159 -6.76 1.66 -11.17
C GLU A 159 -7.22 2.03 -12.59
N MET A 160 -7.34 1.07 -13.51
CA MET A 160 -7.83 1.33 -14.88
C MET A 160 -9.26 1.87 -14.88
N ILE A 161 -10.16 1.25 -14.10
CA ILE A 161 -11.56 1.66 -14.00
C ILE A 161 -11.67 3.06 -13.41
N LEU A 162 -10.95 3.35 -12.30
CA LEU A 162 -10.99 4.65 -11.66
C LEU A 162 -10.47 5.76 -12.58
N MET A 163 -9.35 5.56 -13.28
CA MET A 163 -8.84 6.56 -14.22
C MET A 163 -9.79 6.78 -15.41
N THR A 164 -10.50 5.74 -15.84
CA THR A 164 -11.49 5.85 -16.92
C THR A 164 -12.73 6.61 -16.45
N LEU A 165 -13.27 6.27 -15.27
CA LEU A 165 -14.40 6.97 -14.67
C LEU A 165 -14.06 8.45 -14.46
N PHE A 166 -12.84 8.74 -14.01
CA PHE A 166 -12.33 10.08 -13.85
C PHE A 166 -12.35 10.89 -15.17
N LEU A 167 -11.77 10.34 -16.24
CA LEU A 167 -11.73 11.00 -17.54
C LEU A 167 -13.12 11.15 -18.17
N VAL A 168 -14.00 10.15 -17.99
CA VAL A 168 -15.39 10.19 -18.48
C VAL A 168 -16.21 11.24 -17.72
N MET A 169 -16.06 11.31 -16.39
CA MET A 169 -16.69 12.32 -15.54
C MET A 169 -16.32 13.73 -16.04
N ASN A 170 -15.03 14.01 -16.23
CA ASN A 170 -14.58 15.31 -16.74
C ASN A 170 -15.07 15.57 -18.18
N ALA A 171 -15.07 14.57 -19.06
CA ALA A 171 -15.52 14.73 -20.46
C ALA A 171 -17.03 14.96 -20.60
N THR A 172 -17.83 14.56 -19.62
CA THR A 172 -19.30 14.68 -19.64
C THR A 172 -19.81 15.81 -18.75
N ASP A 173 -18.92 16.45 -17.97
CA ASP A 173 -19.19 17.67 -17.22
C ASP A 173 -19.22 18.89 -18.15
N VAL A 174 -20.42 19.25 -18.59
CA VAL A 174 -20.68 20.37 -19.51
C VAL A 174 -20.14 21.68 -18.95
N HIS A 175 -20.35 21.94 -17.66
CA HIS A 175 -19.88 23.19 -17.04
C HIS A 175 -18.36 23.29 -17.05
N PHE A 176 -17.68 22.18 -16.75
CA PHE A 176 -16.23 22.12 -16.84
C PHE A 176 -15.70 22.30 -18.27
N GLN A 177 -16.36 21.68 -19.26
CA GLN A 177 -15.96 21.85 -20.66
C GLN A 177 -16.16 23.28 -21.16
N GLU A 178 -17.25 23.94 -20.77
CA GLU A 178 -17.54 25.35 -21.10
C GLU A 178 -16.57 26.32 -20.43
N MET A 179 -16.15 26.03 -19.20
CA MET A 179 -15.15 26.83 -18.49
C MET A 179 -13.79 26.86 -19.23
N ASN A 180 -13.50 25.84 -20.04
CA ASN A 180 -12.29 25.72 -20.86
C ASN A 180 -10.99 25.99 -20.07
N ASN A 181 -10.96 25.53 -18.82
CA ASN A 181 -9.91 25.82 -17.84
C ASN A 181 -9.38 24.51 -17.26
N GLY A 182 -8.41 23.91 -17.95
CA GLY A 182 -7.74 22.68 -17.54
C GLY A 182 -8.23 21.39 -18.21
N ASN A 183 -9.26 21.46 -19.06
CA ASN A 183 -9.84 20.35 -19.83
C ASN A 183 -8.97 19.93 -21.05
N ILE A 184 -7.67 19.75 -20.85
CA ILE A 184 -6.70 19.51 -21.92
C ILE A 184 -6.79 18.11 -22.54
N ILE A 185 -7.26 17.10 -21.81
CA ILE A 185 -7.48 15.73 -22.28
C ILE A 185 -8.96 15.49 -22.55
N SER A 186 -9.82 15.81 -21.58
CA SER A 186 -11.26 15.49 -21.64
C SER A 186 -11.98 16.15 -22.83
N LYS A 187 -11.49 17.30 -23.32
CA LYS A 187 -12.02 17.92 -24.56
C LYS A 187 -11.94 17.00 -25.78
N TYR A 188 -10.94 16.13 -25.86
CA TYR A 188 -10.78 15.15 -26.95
C TYR A 188 -11.70 13.94 -26.78
N ILE A 189 -12.13 13.67 -25.55
CA ILE A 189 -13.05 12.57 -25.21
C ILE A 189 -14.51 13.03 -25.40
N THR A 190 -14.78 14.32 -25.18
CA THR A 190 -16.13 14.93 -25.29
C THR A 190 -16.80 14.62 -26.63
N GLY A 191 -16.03 14.55 -27.72
CA GLY A 191 -16.55 14.21 -29.05
C GLY A 191 -17.22 12.84 -29.14
N TRP A 192 -16.85 11.88 -28.28
CA TRP A 192 -17.49 10.56 -28.21
C TRP A 192 -18.93 10.64 -27.69
N PHE A 193 -19.30 11.75 -27.04
CA PHE A 193 -20.63 11.99 -26.49
C PHE A 193 -21.40 13.09 -27.25
N SER A 194 -20.89 13.57 -28.38
CA SER A 194 -21.44 14.71 -29.16
C SER A 194 -22.90 14.57 -29.59
N ASN A 195 -23.40 13.34 -29.77
CA ASN A 195 -24.79 13.06 -30.15
C ASN A 195 -25.72 12.80 -28.95
N THR A 196 -25.30 13.16 -27.75
CA THR A 196 -26.01 12.89 -26.50
C THR A 196 -26.71 14.15 -25.99
N SER A 197 -27.93 14.02 -25.46
CA SER A 197 -28.63 15.16 -24.86
C SER A 197 -27.94 15.63 -23.56
N SER A 198 -28.11 16.90 -23.20
CA SER A 198 -27.56 17.47 -21.96
C SER A 198 -28.02 16.71 -20.70
N GLY A 199 -29.28 16.25 -20.67
CA GLY A 199 -29.79 15.43 -19.59
C GLY A 199 -29.06 14.09 -19.45
N THR A 200 -28.77 13.42 -20.56
CA THR A 200 -28.02 12.16 -20.55
C THR A 200 -26.55 12.38 -20.20
N LEU A 201 -25.92 13.46 -20.66
CA LEU A 201 -24.56 13.85 -20.25
C LEU A 201 -24.46 14.03 -18.74
N HIS A 202 -25.40 14.75 -18.13
CA HIS A 202 -25.45 14.93 -16.69
C HIS A 202 -25.63 13.60 -15.94
N ILE A 203 -26.44 12.68 -16.45
CA ILE A 203 -26.59 11.34 -15.85
C ILE A 203 -25.27 10.55 -15.91
N ILE A 204 -24.57 10.57 -17.05
CA ILE A 204 -23.29 9.88 -17.21
C ILE A 204 -22.26 10.48 -16.24
N GLU A 205 -22.16 11.80 -16.22
CA GLU A 205 -21.25 12.56 -15.36
C GLU A 205 -21.48 12.21 -13.89
N ARG A 206 -22.72 12.33 -13.38
CA ARG A 206 -23.06 11.99 -11.99
C ARG A 206 -22.84 10.51 -11.68
N THR A 207 -23.14 9.61 -12.62
CA THR A 207 -22.89 8.17 -12.44
C THR A 207 -21.40 7.89 -12.34
N ALA A 208 -20.59 8.49 -13.21
CA ALA A 208 -19.15 8.36 -13.19
C ALA A 208 -18.55 8.92 -11.90
N TRP A 209 -19.02 10.09 -11.45
CA TRP A 209 -18.63 10.70 -10.18
C TRP A 209 -18.94 9.79 -8.98
N TRP A 210 -20.16 9.25 -8.89
CA TRP A 210 -20.55 8.35 -7.80
C TRP A 210 -19.78 7.02 -7.83
N LEU A 211 -19.66 6.40 -9.00
CA LEU A 211 -18.89 5.17 -9.16
C LEU A 211 -17.41 5.39 -8.83
N HIS A 212 -16.86 6.55 -9.16
CA HIS A 212 -15.48 6.89 -8.86
C HIS A 212 -15.24 6.99 -7.36
N ILE A 213 -16.01 7.82 -6.63
CA ILE A 213 -15.79 8.00 -5.19
C ILE A 213 -16.13 6.75 -4.37
N VAL A 214 -17.20 6.03 -4.73
CA VAL A 214 -17.52 4.73 -4.12
C VAL A 214 -16.43 3.71 -4.45
N GLY A 215 -15.93 3.72 -5.69
CA GLY A 215 -14.81 2.88 -6.13
C GLY A 215 -13.53 3.15 -5.33
N ILE A 216 -13.20 4.42 -5.05
CA ILE A 216 -12.09 4.82 -4.17
C ILE A 216 -12.29 4.26 -2.76
N LEU A 217 -13.50 4.38 -2.17
CA LEU A 217 -13.77 3.89 -0.82
C LEU A 217 -13.74 2.36 -0.74
N ILE A 218 -14.20 1.66 -1.78
CA ILE A 218 -14.06 0.20 -1.90
C ILE A 218 -12.58 -0.16 -2.00
N PHE A 219 -11.82 0.52 -2.86
CA PHE A 219 -10.39 0.26 -3.02
C PHE A 219 -9.63 0.52 -1.73
N LEU A 220 -9.91 1.63 -1.02
CA LEU A 220 -9.38 1.95 0.30
C LEU A 220 -9.55 0.78 1.29
N ASN A 221 -10.72 0.16 1.31
CA ASN A 221 -10.99 -0.98 2.18
C ASN A 221 -10.37 -2.30 1.67
N TYR A 222 -10.16 -2.41 0.36
CA TYR A 222 -9.44 -3.51 -0.26
C TYR A 222 -7.95 -3.52 0.12
N LEU A 223 -7.33 -2.35 0.37
CA LEU A 223 -5.92 -2.25 0.80
C LEU A 223 -5.59 -3.20 1.95
N TYR A 224 -6.50 -3.35 2.92
CA TYR A 224 -6.27 -4.20 4.09
C TYR A 224 -5.97 -5.66 3.73
N PHE A 225 -6.61 -6.20 2.69
CA PHE A 225 -6.48 -7.61 2.29
C PHE A 225 -5.48 -7.82 1.14
N SER A 226 -4.79 -6.76 0.74
CA SER A 226 -4.06 -6.70 -0.53
C SER A 226 -2.60 -6.36 -0.32
N LYS A 227 -1.75 -6.75 -1.28
CA LYS A 227 -0.37 -6.27 -1.36
C LYS A 227 -0.26 -4.74 -1.54
N HIS A 228 -1.35 -4.05 -1.89
CA HIS A 228 -1.36 -2.60 -1.99
C HIS A 228 -1.22 -1.90 -0.62
N LEU A 229 -1.42 -2.61 0.50
CA LEU A 229 -1.15 -2.11 1.86
C LEU A 229 0.24 -1.50 2.04
N HIS A 230 1.21 -1.92 1.21
CA HIS A 230 2.56 -1.38 1.21
C HIS A 230 2.62 0.15 1.07
N ILE A 231 1.65 0.80 0.41
CA ILE A 231 1.66 2.26 0.26
C ILE A 231 1.59 2.98 1.62
N ILE A 232 0.98 2.34 2.63
CA ILE A 232 0.88 2.87 3.99
C ILE A 232 2.08 2.38 4.81
N LEU A 233 2.35 1.08 4.79
CA LEU A 233 3.33 0.47 5.69
C LEU A 233 4.79 0.65 5.25
N ALA A 234 5.06 1.04 4.00
CA ALA A 234 6.42 1.32 3.53
C ALA A 234 7.11 2.41 4.35
N PHE A 235 6.38 3.45 4.78
CA PHE A 235 6.93 4.55 5.58
C PHE A 235 7.45 4.09 6.94
N PRO A 236 6.62 3.49 7.83
CA PRO A 236 7.13 2.97 9.09
C PRO A 236 8.16 1.84 8.87
N ASN A 237 8.00 1.02 7.84
CA ASN A 237 8.97 -0.06 7.57
C ASN A 237 10.37 0.46 7.25
N VAL A 238 10.47 1.57 6.50
CA VAL A 238 11.76 2.23 6.24
C VAL A 238 12.31 2.86 7.53
N TYR A 239 11.46 3.48 8.35
CA TYR A 239 11.89 4.10 9.61
C TYR A 239 12.49 3.08 10.59
N TYR A 240 11.83 1.94 10.77
CA TYR A 240 12.28 0.85 11.66
C TYR A 240 13.36 -0.05 11.02
N GLY A 241 13.79 0.25 9.79
CA GLY A 241 14.88 -0.47 9.13
C GLY A 241 16.21 -0.37 9.89
N SER A 242 17.09 -1.34 9.69
CA SER A 242 18.43 -1.30 10.30
C SER A 242 19.27 -0.14 9.73
N VAL A 243 19.85 0.66 10.62
CA VAL A 243 20.83 1.72 10.29
C VAL A 243 22.29 1.25 10.40
N GLN A 244 22.49 0.00 10.84
CA GLN A 244 23.81 -0.60 10.96
C GLN A 244 24.37 -0.99 9.58
N PRO A 245 25.70 -1.12 9.44
CA PRO A 245 26.33 -1.61 8.21
C PRO A 245 25.73 -2.94 7.74
N LYS A 246 25.59 -3.10 6.42
CA LYS A 246 25.10 -4.36 5.83
C LYS A 246 26.01 -5.51 6.22
N GLY A 247 25.44 -6.66 6.56
CA GLY A 247 26.18 -7.84 7.01
C GLY A 247 26.54 -7.84 8.50
N LYS A 248 26.30 -6.74 9.23
CA LYS A 248 26.43 -6.74 10.70
C LYS A 248 25.24 -7.45 11.32
N PHE A 249 25.51 -8.55 12.03
CA PHE A 249 24.52 -9.25 12.83
C PHE A 249 24.47 -8.68 14.24
N LYS A 250 23.29 -8.67 14.86
CA LYS A 250 23.18 -8.42 16.30
C LYS A 250 23.54 -9.72 17.02
N ASN A 251 24.45 -9.65 17.99
CA ASN A 251 24.66 -10.78 18.90
C ASN A 251 23.45 -10.89 19.81
N LEU A 252 22.90 -12.09 19.91
CA LEU A 252 21.87 -12.39 20.89
C LEU A 252 22.55 -12.48 22.25
N GLN A 253 22.29 -11.52 23.13
CA GLN A 253 22.96 -11.49 24.43
C GLN A 253 22.56 -12.67 25.30
N SER A 254 21.32 -13.17 25.20
CA SER A 254 20.90 -14.41 25.86
C SER A 254 21.82 -15.58 25.48
N VAL A 255 22.05 -15.79 24.18
CA VAL A 255 22.95 -16.84 23.67
C VAL A 255 24.40 -16.58 24.09
N THR A 256 24.84 -15.33 24.04
CA THR A 256 26.21 -14.95 24.39
C THR A 256 26.49 -15.22 25.86
N ASN A 257 25.53 -14.93 26.74
CA ASN A 257 25.63 -15.17 28.18
C ASN A 257 25.64 -16.67 28.47
N GLU A 258 24.76 -17.45 27.82
CA GLU A 258 24.71 -18.90 27.97
C GLU A 258 26.04 -19.55 27.53
N VAL A 259 26.54 -19.18 26.34
CA VAL A 259 27.80 -19.72 25.82
C VAL A 259 28.98 -19.31 26.71
N LYS A 260 29.00 -18.08 27.24
CA LYS A 260 30.04 -17.65 28.18
C LYS A 260 29.99 -18.44 29.48
N LEU A 261 28.80 -18.73 30.00
CA LEU A 261 28.63 -19.58 31.19
C LEU A 261 29.14 -21.00 30.94
N MET A 262 28.84 -21.58 29.77
CA MET A 262 29.34 -22.91 29.39
C MET A 262 30.86 -22.98 29.17
N LEU A 263 31.50 -21.85 28.83
CA LEU A 263 32.94 -21.76 28.60
C LEU A 263 33.71 -21.30 29.84
N ASP A 264 33.04 -20.91 30.92
CA ASP A 264 33.66 -20.47 32.16
C ASP A 264 34.09 -21.70 32.99
N PRO A 265 35.40 -21.97 33.16
CA PRO A 265 35.88 -23.13 33.91
C PRO A 265 35.54 -23.05 35.42
N SER A 266 35.15 -21.86 35.90
CA SER A 266 34.78 -21.61 37.29
C SER A 266 33.27 -21.65 37.53
N ALA A 267 32.45 -21.77 36.48
CA ALA A 267 31.01 -21.88 36.61
C ALA A 267 30.60 -23.27 37.12
N ASP A 268 29.84 -23.33 38.21
CA ASP A 268 29.25 -24.56 38.74
C ASP A 268 27.98 -24.93 37.94
N PRO A 269 27.97 -26.05 37.17
CA PRO A 269 26.82 -26.46 36.37
C PRO A 269 25.59 -26.85 37.18
N TYR A 270 25.74 -27.06 38.49
CA TYR A 270 24.68 -27.48 39.41
C TYR A 270 24.19 -26.37 40.32
N ALA A 271 24.76 -25.16 40.20
CA ALA A 271 24.30 -24.01 40.98
C ALA A 271 22.86 -23.67 40.61
N ALA A 272 21.97 -23.65 41.62
CA ALA A 272 20.60 -23.20 41.43
C ALA A 272 20.62 -21.73 40.95
N PRO A 273 19.83 -21.38 39.92
CA PRO A 273 19.72 -20.00 39.50
C PRO A 273 19.29 -19.11 40.68
N PRO A 274 19.92 -17.93 40.88
CA PRO A 274 19.49 -16.99 41.91
C PRO A 274 17.99 -16.71 41.82
N GLU A 275 17.28 -16.63 42.96
CA GLU A 275 15.85 -16.30 42.95
C GLU A 275 15.60 -15.00 42.17
N GLY A 276 14.68 -15.07 41.19
CA GLY A 276 14.38 -13.94 40.29
C GLY A 276 15.19 -13.93 38.98
N THR A 277 16.03 -14.93 38.71
CA THR A 277 16.59 -15.11 37.36
C THR A 277 15.50 -15.44 36.35
N GLU A 278 15.37 -14.59 35.33
CA GLU A 278 14.43 -14.80 34.24
C GLU A 278 14.78 -16.09 33.49
N THR A 279 13.75 -16.89 33.17
CA THR A 279 13.90 -18.06 32.31
C THR A 279 14.57 -17.66 30.99
N PRO A 280 15.61 -18.38 30.52
CA PRO A 280 16.31 -18.05 29.29
C PRO A 280 15.33 -17.88 28.13
N ALA A 281 15.49 -16.78 27.39
CA ALA A 281 14.69 -16.55 26.19
C ALA A 281 14.88 -17.73 25.23
N LYS A 282 13.77 -18.15 24.62
CA LYS A 282 13.75 -19.25 23.64
C LYS A 282 14.77 -19.04 22.52
N PHE A 283 15.50 -20.10 22.18
CA PHE A 283 16.38 -20.09 21.02
C PHE A 283 15.59 -20.25 19.72
N GLY A 284 15.78 -19.30 18.80
CA GLY A 284 15.09 -19.30 17.51
C GLY A 284 13.62 -18.85 17.59
N ALA A 285 12.93 -18.93 16.46
CA ALA A 285 11.52 -18.56 16.33
C ALA A 285 10.71 -19.78 15.87
N SER A 286 9.68 -20.12 16.63
CA SER A 286 8.73 -21.19 16.30
C SER A 286 7.43 -20.68 15.71
N ASP A 287 7.01 -19.48 16.11
CA ASP A 287 5.79 -18.83 15.64
C ASP A 287 5.99 -17.31 15.55
N VAL A 288 5.00 -16.60 15.02
CA VAL A 288 5.07 -15.16 14.75
C VAL A 288 5.26 -14.29 15.99
N MET A 289 4.88 -14.76 17.18
CA MET A 289 5.09 -14.04 18.45
C MET A 289 6.55 -14.04 18.91
N ASP A 290 7.35 -15.01 18.42
CA ASP A 290 8.79 -15.06 18.68
C ASP A 290 9.54 -14.07 17.78
N LEU A 291 8.89 -13.54 16.73
CA LEU A 291 9.47 -12.54 15.84
C LEU A 291 9.32 -11.14 16.42
N THR A 292 10.21 -10.26 16.00
CA THR A 292 10.17 -8.85 16.36
C THR A 292 9.04 -8.09 15.67
N THR A 293 8.56 -7.01 16.27
CA THR A 293 7.57 -6.10 15.65
C THR A 293 8.01 -5.62 14.27
N THR A 294 9.31 -5.34 14.07
CA THR A 294 9.88 -4.97 12.77
C THR A 294 9.79 -6.11 11.75
N GLN A 295 10.01 -7.36 12.16
CA GLN A 295 9.85 -8.51 11.25
C GLN A 295 8.39 -8.70 10.83
N LEU A 296 7.46 -8.55 11.77
CA LEU A 296 6.01 -8.63 11.48
C LEU A 296 5.56 -7.48 10.57
N LEU A 297 6.07 -6.26 10.79
CA LEU A 297 5.84 -5.12 9.91
C LEU A 297 6.36 -5.37 8.48
N ASN A 298 7.55 -5.96 8.36
CA ASN A 298 8.11 -6.33 7.05
C ASN A 298 7.21 -7.34 6.31
N ALA A 299 6.58 -8.28 7.03
CA ALA A 299 5.67 -9.26 6.44
C ALA A 299 4.43 -8.59 5.84
N TYR A 300 3.77 -7.69 6.59
CA TYR A 300 2.64 -6.92 6.06
C TYR A 300 3.03 -5.93 4.95
N THR A 301 4.26 -5.42 4.95
CA THR A 301 4.75 -4.47 3.92
C THR A 301 5.19 -5.20 2.64
N CYS A 302 5.31 -6.53 2.65
CA CYS A 302 5.76 -7.30 1.50
C CYS A 302 4.81 -7.13 0.30
N THR A 303 5.33 -6.60 -0.80
CA THR A 303 4.58 -6.44 -2.06
C THR A 303 4.52 -7.69 -2.92
N GLU A 304 5.12 -8.79 -2.48
CA GLU A 304 5.26 -10.05 -3.22
C GLU A 304 5.95 -9.86 -4.60
N CYS A 305 6.73 -8.78 -4.75
CA CYS A 305 7.35 -8.38 -6.02
C CYS A 305 8.39 -9.39 -6.55
N GLY A 306 8.87 -10.30 -5.69
CA GLY A 306 9.76 -11.40 -6.06
C GLY A 306 11.21 -10.98 -6.33
N ARG A 307 11.61 -9.74 -6.01
CA ARG A 307 13.02 -9.29 -6.13
C ARG A 307 13.95 -10.11 -5.22
N CYS A 308 13.55 -10.36 -3.97
CA CYS A 308 14.32 -11.19 -3.05
C CYS A 308 14.47 -12.64 -3.55
N THR A 309 13.44 -13.21 -4.15
CA THR A 309 13.48 -14.55 -4.73
C THR A 309 14.32 -14.60 -6.01
N SER A 310 14.30 -13.56 -6.86
CA SER A 310 15.12 -13.54 -8.07
C SER A 310 16.61 -13.46 -7.79
N GLU A 311 17.01 -12.80 -6.70
CA GLU A 311 18.42 -12.67 -6.29
C GLU A 311 18.87 -13.78 -5.32
N CYS A 312 18.01 -14.72 -4.95
CA CYS A 312 18.34 -15.77 -3.99
C CYS A 312 19.17 -16.87 -4.67
N PRO A 313 20.43 -17.14 -4.24
CA PRO A 313 21.27 -18.18 -4.87
C PRO A 313 20.65 -19.58 -4.81
N ALA A 314 19.95 -19.89 -3.72
CA ALA A 314 19.24 -21.17 -3.58
C ALA A 314 18.11 -21.31 -4.63
N ASN A 315 17.30 -20.28 -4.84
CA ASN A 315 16.25 -20.32 -5.87
C ASN A 315 16.85 -20.33 -7.29
N GLN A 316 17.98 -19.65 -7.53
CA GLN A 316 18.66 -19.64 -8.83
C GLN A 316 19.22 -21.03 -9.20
N THR A 317 19.66 -21.80 -8.21
CA THR A 317 20.11 -23.19 -8.39
C THR A 317 18.97 -24.23 -8.41
N GLY A 318 17.71 -23.77 -8.49
CA GLY A 318 16.54 -24.64 -8.58
C GLY A 318 16.03 -25.20 -7.25
N LYS A 319 16.60 -24.81 -6.11
CA LYS A 319 16.10 -25.21 -4.79
C LYS A 319 14.75 -24.52 -4.49
N LYS A 320 13.95 -25.16 -3.63
CA LYS A 320 12.60 -24.69 -3.27
C LYS A 320 12.57 -23.42 -2.40
N LEU A 321 13.71 -22.96 -1.88
CA LEU A 321 13.77 -21.83 -0.96
C LEU A 321 13.39 -20.52 -1.67
N SER A 322 12.32 -19.86 -1.20
CA SER A 322 11.87 -18.56 -1.71
C SER A 322 11.75 -17.58 -0.53
N PRO A 323 12.66 -16.60 -0.39
CA PRO A 323 12.56 -15.59 0.67
C PRO A 323 11.23 -14.83 0.65
N ARG A 324 10.64 -14.61 -0.53
CA ARG A 324 9.29 -14.05 -0.65
C ARG A 324 8.26 -14.92 0.05
N LYS A 325 8.30 -16.24 -0.17
CA LYS A 325 7.34 -17.17 0.42
C LYS A 325 7.39 -17.14 1.95
N ILE A 326 8.59 -17.03 2.53
CA ILE A 326 8.75 -16.86 3.99
C ILE A 326 7.99 -15.63 4.49
N MET A 327 8.11 -14.49 3.80
CA MET A 327 7.38 -13.27 4.19
C MET A 327 5.86 -13.43 4.03
N MET A 328 5.41 -14.10 2.97
CA MET A 328 3.98 -14.38 2.74
C MET A 328 3.42 -15.29 3.84
N ASP A 329 4.08 -16.42 4.09
CA ASP A 329 3.65 -17.38 5.11
C ASP A 329 3.68 -16.77 6.52
N THR A 330 4.65 -15.89 6.80
CA THR A 330 4.70 -15.11 8.06
C THR A 330 3.50 -14.18 8.20
N ARG A 331 3.13 -13.44 7.13
CA ARG A 331 1.94 -12.58 7.14
C ARG A 331 0.67 -13.41 7.33
N ASP A 332 0.53 -14.48 6.55
CA ASP A 332 -0.67 -15.32 6.57
C ASP A 332 -0.85 -15.99 7.94
N ARG A 333 0.23 -16.44 8.57
CA ARG A 333 0.21 -16.95 9.95
C ARG A 333 -0.19 -15.88 10.97
N LEU A 334 0.32 -14.65 10.81
CA LEU A 334 -0.02 -13.54 11.69
C LEU A 334 -1.50 -13.13 11.56
N GLU A 335 -2.06 -13.17 10.36
CA GLU A 335 -3.49 -12.98 10.13
C GLU A 335 -4.33 -14.09 10.75
N GLU A 336 -3.88 -15.35 10.66
CA GLU A 336 -4.54 -16.48 11.31
C GLU A 336 -4.62 -16.29 12.83
N VAL A 337 -3.49 -15.97 13.46
CA VAL A 337 -3.41 -15.64 14.89
C VAL A 337 -4.34 -14.48 15.24
N GLY A 338 -4.31 -13.40 14.46
CA GLY A 338 -5.19 -12.25 14.67
C GLY A 338 -6.68 -12.61 14.61
N LYS A 339 -7.08 -13.48 13.67
CA LYS A 339 -8.46 -13.99 13.58
C LYS A 339 -8.84 -14.85 14.78
N GLN A 340 -7.90 -15.63 15.33
CA GLN A 340 -8.16 -16.41 16.54
C GLN A 340 -8.33 -15.51 17.78
N LEU A 341 -7.56 -14.42 17.88
CA LEU A 341 -7.74 -13.41 18.93
C LEU A 341 -9.09 -12.71 18.83
N ASP A 342 -9.52 -12.33 17.62
CA ASP A 342 -10.83 -11.72 17.38
C ASP A 342 -11.97 -12.64 17.86
N LYS A 343 -11.87 -13.96 17.61
CA LYS A 343 -12.85 -14.95 18.09
C LYS A 343 -12.90 -15.06 19.61
N LYS A 344 -11.81 -14.74 20.30
CA LYS A 344 -11.71 -14.73 21.77
C LYS A 344 -12.09 -13.39 22.40
N GLY A 345 -12.53 -12.41 21.61
CA GLY A 345 -13.00 -11.11 22.10
C GLY A 345 -11.89 -10.08 22.38
N ALA A 346 -10.69 -10.27 21.83
CA ALA A 346 -9.55 -9.37 21.98
C ALA A 346 -9.43 -8.31 20.86
#